data_AF-M2YUJ0-F1
#
_entry.id   AF-M2YUJ0-F1
#
_cell.length_a   1.000
_cell.length_b   1.000
_cell.length_c   1.000
_cell.angle_alpha   90.00
_cell.angle_beta   90.00
_cell.angle_gamma   90.00
#
_symmetry.space_group_name_H-M   'P 1'
#
loop_
_entity.id
_entity.type
_entity.pdbx_description
1 polymer ?
#
loop_
_entity_poly.entity_id
_entity_poly.type
_entity_poly.pdbx_seq_one_letter_code
_entity_poly.pdbx_strand_id
1 'polypeptide(L)'
;MGQGFSVEPAAVRGLGDLVLRAGAGADTYRQWFDRLVGAGSGSEDNFLSVAGSKLDEWQDTALIQLRASTDLASAAGHELRCVAHWYTMVDARAAELLDRINPEPDAARIPADEVRDPAGATSFRDAVPVGYGGPDPEQITNPDWWPVKCEEAAEDLLDLGGSLGDVAELIQMLTGSDKDFITMIAELIAGDWSVLQQQAVLFSDAAAGLDNIAANIDQGRFGIQDPWSGEAADRAKNWLTGYRASVVQLAQYFRGASLAIQALAKLAYHLMQEIRHGYSAAIDIALMILTKGKKLGLERGVRVAEVISEALSELGRRGKLIDVFKDGELKDIIQLVLSFSDLVGAIQTLISAALGLAHQFAGERALDELLEAMKAMGDPPQWPESYEHRDAECPAKNKRVLL
;
A
#
# COMPACT_ATOMS: atom_id res chain seq x y z
N MET A 1 8.17 -24.95 -43.34
CA MET A 1 7.92 -26.39 -43.13
C MET A 1 7.18 -26.47 -41.81
N GLY A 2 5.86 -26.65 -41.83
CA GLY A 2 5.05 -26.60 -40.62
C GLY A 2 5.45 -27.72 -39.66
N GLN A 3 5.71 -27.38 -38.40
CA GLN A 3 5.80 -28.38 -37.34
C GLN A 3 4.48 -29.16 -37.35
N GLY A 4 4.57 -30.49 -37.43
CA GLY A 4 3.39 -31.34 -37.42
C GLY A 4 2.62 -31.19 -36.11
N PHE A 5 1.32 -31.46 -36.14
CA PHE A 5 0.50 -31.58 -34.94
C PHE A 5 1.08 -32.68 -34.03
N SER A 6 1.22 -32.36 -32.75
CA SER A 6 1.73 -33.29 -31.72
C SER A 6 1.09 -32.92 -30.40
N VAL A 7 0.70 -33.92 -29.61
CA VAL A 7 0.14 -33.68 -28.29
C VAL A 7 0.48 -34.84 -27.35
N GLU A 8 0.99 -34.51 -26.18
CA GLU A 8 1.09 -35.41 -25.03
C GLU A 8 -0.01 -35.05 -24.02
N PRO A 9 -1.11 -35.82 -23.94
CA PRO A 9 -2.24 -35.48 -23.06
C PRO A 9 -1.85 -35.34 -21.58
N ALA A 10 -0.87 -36.11 -21.12
CA ALA A 10 -0.37 -36.02 -19.75
C ALA A 10 0.30 -34.66 -19.46
N ALA A 11 1.03 -34.09 -20.43
CA ALA A 11 1.64 -32.78 -20.31
C ALA A 11 0.58 -31.67 -20.27
N VAL A 12 -0.44 -31.73 -21.14
CA VAL A 12 -1.57 -30.79 -21.13
C VAL A 12 -2.32 -30.84 -19.80
N ARG A 13 -2.52 -32.03 -19.23
CA ARG A 13 -3.11 -32.20 -17.90
C ARG A 13 -2.23 -31.59 -16.81
N GLY A 14 -0.92 -31.85 -16.83
CA GLY A 14 0.04 -31.29 -15.87
C GLY A 14 0.04 -29.76 -15.89
N LEU A 15 0.00 -29.15 -17.09
CA LEU A 15 -0.18 -27.71 -17.25
C LEU A 15 -1.50 -27.24 -16.62
N GLY A 16 -2.62 -27.93 -16.87
CA GLY A 16 -3.90 -27.61 -16.24
C GLY A 16 -3.84 -27.67 -14.70
N ASP A 17 -3.13 -28.64 -14.14
CA ASP A 17 -2.91 -28.77 -12.69
C ASP A 17 -2.08 -27.60 -12.13
N LEU A 18 -1.06 -27.14 -12.87
CA LEU A 18 -0.23 -25.99 -12.52
C LEU A 18 -1.04 -24.69 -12.51
N VAL A 19 -1.85 -24.46 -13.56
CA VAL A 19 -2.72 -23.26 -13.65
C VAL A 19 -3.79 -23.25 -12.55
N LEU A 20 -4.34 -24.42 -12.17
CA LEU A 20 -5.25 -24.51 -11.02
C LEU A 20 -4.58 -24.14 -9.70
N ARG A 21 -3.32 -24.56 -9.48
CA ARG A 21 -2.58 -24.15 -8.28
C ARG A 21 -2.26 -22.66 -8.27
N ALA A 22 -1.98 -22.05 -9.43
CA ALA A 22 -1.84 -20.60 -9.57
C ALA A 22 -3.13 -19.87 -9.15
N GLY A 23 -4.29 -20.32 -9.62
CA GLY A 23 -5.59 -19.77 -9.22
C GLY A 23 -5.87 -19.93 -7.72
N ALA A 24 -5.61 -21.11 -7.15
CA ALA A 24 -5.73 -21.34 -5.72
C ALA A 24 -4.77 -20.45 -4.90
N GLY A 25 -3.55 -20.23 -5.40
CA GLY A 25 -2.58 -19.31 -4.80
C GLY A 25 -3.11 -17.87 -4.76
N ALA A 26 -3.64 -17.35 -5.86
CA ALA A 26 -4.25 -16.02 -5.92
C ALA A 26 -5.44 -15.89 -4.95
N ASP A 27 -6.27 -16.93 -4.83
CA ASP A 27 -7.42 -16.92 -3.92
C ASP A 27 -7.01 -16.79 -2.45
N THR A 28 -5.87 -17.37 -2.04
CA THR A 28 -5.39 -17.20 -0.65
C THR A 28 -5.15 -15.73 -0.31
N TYR A 29 -4.57 -14.94 -1.22
CA TYR A 29 -4.41 -13.49 -1.02
C TYR A 29 -5.77 -12.78 -0.96
N ARG A 30 -6.70 -13.13 -1.86
CA ARG A 30 -8.06 -12.57 -1.85
C ARG A 30 -8.75 -12.77 -0.50
N GLN A 31 -8.65 -13.97 0.06
CA GLN A 31 -9.23 -14.29 1.37
C GLN A 31 -8.64 -13.44 2.49
N TRP A 32 -7.36 -13.07 2.42
CA TRP A 32 -6.74 -12.19 3.40
C TRP A 32 -7.16 -10.73 3.23
N PHE A 33 -7.30 -10.24 1.99
CA PHE A 33 -7.88 -8.92 1.75
C PHE A 33 -9.32 -8.82 2.25
N ASP A 34 -10.11 -9.88 2.08
CA ASP A 34 -11.51 -9.95 2.55
C ASP A 34 -11.62 -9.90 4.07
N ARG A 35 -10.64 -10.48 4.80
CA ARG A 35 -10.57 -10.44 6.27
C ARG A 35 -10.19 -9.06 6.82
N LEU A 36 -9.46 -8.26 6.06
CA LEU A 36 -9.12 -6.89 6.46
C LEU A 36 -10.31 -5.92 6.26
N VAL A 37 -11.30 -6.27 5.43
CA VAL A 37 -12.51 -5.44 5.25
C VAL A 37 -13.27 -5.36 6.57
N GLY A 38 -13.38 -4.15 7.12
CA GLY A 38 -14.17 -3.87 8.33
C GLY A 38 -13.38 -3.62 9.62
N ALA A 39 -12.04 -3.69 9.60
CA ALA A 39 -11.22 -3.36 10.78
C ALA A 39 -11.02 -1.85 11.00
N GLY A 40 -11.27 -1.01 9.98
CA GLY A 40 -10.86 0.40 9.98
C GLY A 40 -11.98 1.46 9.93
N SER A 41 -13.26 1.13 10.15
CA SER A 41 -14.33 2.13 10.07
C SER A 41 -14.42 3.02 11.32
N GLY A 42 -13.42 3.89 11.52
CA GLY A 42 -13.49 5.00 12.48
C GLY A 42 -14.31 6.14 11.88
N SER A 43 -15.47 6.45 12.47
CA SER A 43 -16.47 7.38 11.95
C SER A 43 -16.23 8.85 12.34
N GLU A 44 -14.99 9.32 12.38
CA GLU A 44 -14.65 10.69 12.82
C GLU A 44 -13.79 11.43 11.78
N ASP A 45 -13.94 12.75 11.69
CA ASP A 45 -13.22 13.65 10.78
C ASP A 45 -11.70 13.74 11.13
N ASN A 46 -10.96 12.65 10.94
CA ASN A 46 -9.53 12.54 11.23
C ASN A 46 -8.69 12.34 9.94
N PHE A 47 -7.35 12.40 10.03
CA PHE A 47 -6.45 12.27 8.87
C PHE A 47 -6.70 10.97 8.08
N LEU A 48 -6.95 9.86 8.78
CA LEU A 48 -7.25 8.58 8.14
C LEU A 48 -8.60 8.58 7.43
N SER A 49 -9.59 9.34 7.90
CA SER A 49 -10.89 9.47 7.22
C SER A 49 -10.77 10.13 5.84
N VAL A 50 -9.84 11.09 5.69
CA VAL A 50 -9.57 11.77 4.41
C VAL A 50 -8.93 10.81 3.41
N ALA A 51 -8.00 9.96 3.87
CA ALA A 51 -7.36 8.94 3.03
C ALA A 51 -8.22 7.68 2.85
N GLY A 52 -9.17 7.42 3.74
CA GLY A 52 -9.92 6.17 3.87
C GLY A 52 -10.62 5.76 2.58
N SER A 53 -11.32 6.71 1.94
CA SER A 53 -12.01 6.46 0.66
C SER A 53 -11.10 5.91 -0.45
N LYS A 54 -9.82 6.33 -0.48
CA LYS A 54 -8.85 5.84 -1.47
C LYS A 54 -8.24 4.50 -1.10
N LEU A 55 -8.02 4.26 0.19
CA LEU A 55 -7.56 2.97 0.71
C LEU A 55 -8.63 1.89 0.47
N ASP A 56 -9.91 2.24 0.68
CA ASP A 56 -11.06 1.38 0.38
C ASP A 56 -11.13 1.07 -1.12
N GLU A 57 -10.99 2.09 -1.97
CA GLU A 57 -10.96 1.90 -3.44
C GLU A 57 -9.84 0.96 -3.89
N TRP A 58 -8.64 1.08 -3.32
CA TRP A 58 -7.52 0.18 -3.63
C TRP A 58 -7.80 -1.25 -3.17
N GLN A 59 -8.40 -1.43 -2.00
CA GLN A 59 -8.75 -2.74 -1.46
C GLN A 59 -9.87 -3.41 -2.26
N ASP A 60 -10.92 -2.67 -2.62
CA ASP A 60 -12.01 -3.16 -3.49
C ASP A 60 -11.47 -3.56 -4.85
N THR A 61 -10.60 -2.73 -5.44
CA THR A 61 -9.92 -3.04 -6.68
C THR A 61 -9.07 -4.31 -6.54
N ALA A 62 -8.31 -4.45 -5.46
CA ALA A 62 -7.52 -5.65 -5.20
C ALA A 62 -8.40 -6.91 -5.13
N LEU A 63 -9.52 -6.85 -4.42
CA LEU A 63 -10.47 -7.96 -4.31
C LEU A 63 -11.07 -8.37 -5.66
N ILE A 64 -11.49 -7.40 -6.47
CA ILE A 64 -12.04 -7.63 -7.81
C ILE A 64 -10.98 -8.29 -8.71
N GLN A 65 -9.77 -7.76 -8.71
CA GLN A 65 -8.68 -8.23 -9.58
C GLN A 65 -8.16 -9.61 -9.16
N LEU A 66 -8.04 -9.88 -7.86
CA LEU A 66 -7.67 -11.20 -7.35
C LEU A 66 -8.75 -12.25 -7.63
N ARG A 67 -10.03 -11.88 -7.52
CA ARG A 67 -11.14 -12.76 -7.93
C ARG A 67 -11.06 -13.09 -9.42
N ALA A 68 -10.87 -12.09 -10.28
CA ALA A 68 -10.72 -12.30 -11.72
C ALA A 68 -9.53 -13.21 -12.03
N SER A 69 -8.37 -12.99 -11.41
CA SER A 69 -7.18 -13.86 -11.54
C SER A 69 -7.50 -15.31 -11.17
N THR A 70 -8.17 -15.50 -10.04
CA THR A 70 -8.57 -16.81 -9.49
C THR A 70 -9.53 -17.53 -10.44
N ASP A 71 -10.60 -16.85 -10.86
CA ASP A 71 -11.66 -17.42 -11.69
C ASP A 71 -11.13 -17.81 -13.07
N LEU A 72 -10.31 -16.94 -13.68
CA LEU A 72 -9.72 -17.19 -15.00
C LEU A 72 -8.73 -18.35 -14.97
N ALA A 73 -7.82 -18.39 -13.99
CA ALA A 73 -6.89 -19.50 -13.84
C ALA A 73 -7.63 -20.81 -13.55
N SER A 74 -8.62 -20.77 -12.66
CA SER A 74 -9.39 -21.97 -12.32
C SER A 74 -10.16 -22.51 -13.53
N ALA A 75 -10.83 -21.62 -14.27
CA ALA A 75 -11.55 -22.00 -15.49
C ALA A 75 -10.59 -22.57 -16.55
N ALA A 76 -9.48 -21.89 -16.82
CA ALA A 76 -8.51 -22.34 -17.81
C ALA A 76 -7.85 -23.67 -17.43
N GLY A 77 -7.48 -23.86 -16.17
CA GLY A 77 -6.89 -25.12 -15.72
C GLY A 77 -7.88 -26.30 -15.75
N HIS A 78 -9.16 -26.07 -15.46
CA HIS A 78 -10.21 -27.06 -15.68
C HIS A 78 -10.41 -27.38 -17.17
N GLU A 79 -10.40 -26.35 -18.02
CA GLU A 79 -10.51 -26.51 -19.46
C GLU A 79 -9.32 -27.31 -20.01
N LEU A 80 -8.09 -27.02 -19.62
CA LEU A 80 -6.90 -27.77 -20.02
C LEU A 80 -6.98 -29.25 -19.59
N ARG A 81 -7.53 -29.55 -18.41
CA ARG A 81 -7.81 -30.95 -18.01
C ARG A 81 -8.84 -31.61 -18.93
N CYS A 82 -9.87 -30.87 -19.35
CA CYS A 82 -10.85 -31.36 -20.30
C CYS A 82 -10.23 -31.61 -21.69
N VAL A 83 -9.38 -30.70 -22.17
CA VAL A 83 -8.62 -30.84 -23.42
C VAL A 83 -7.72 -32.07 -23.37
N ALA A 84 -6.97 -32.24 -22.28
CA ALA A 84 -6.16 -33.43 -22.08
C ALA A 84 -6.99 -34.72 -22.16
N HIS A 85 -8.15 -34.77 -21.51
CA HIS A 85 -9.04 -35.92 -21.62
C HIS A 85 -9.57 -36.12 -23.05
N TRP A 86 -9.96 -35.04 -23.73
CA TRP A 86 -10.45 -35.11 -25.10
C TRP A 86 -9.42 -35.70 -26.05
N TYR A 87 -8.14 -35.28 -25.97
CA TYR A 87 -7.06 -35.86 -26.76
C TYR A 87 -6.77 -37.34 -26.44
N THR A 88 -7.18 -37.87 -25.28
CA THR A 88 -7.12 -39.32 -25.01
C THR A 88 -8.24 -40.11 -25.69
N MET A 89 -9.36 -39.44 -26.01
CA MET A 89 -10.58 -40.07 -26.54
C MET A 89 -10.70 -39.93 -28.05
N VAL A 90 -10.13 -38.88 -28.64
CA VAL A 90 -10.22 -38.55 -30.07
C VAL A 90 -9.02 -39.10 -30.84
N ASP A 91 -9.30 -39.61 -32.05
CA ASP A 91 -8.25 -40.05 -32.98
C ASP A 91 -7.34 -38.88 -33.36
N ALA A 92 -6.02 -39.08 -33.29
CA ALA A 92 -5.04 -38.02 -33.50
C ALA A 92 -5.16 -37.35 -34.89
N ARG A 93 -5.59 -38.08 -35.92
CA ARG A 93 -5.80 -37.53 -37.26
C ARG A 93 -7.07 -36.68 -37.34
N ALA A 94 -8.10 -37.03 -36.57
CA ALA A 94 -9.31 -36.22 -36.44
C ALA A 94 -9.03 -34.93 -35.65
N ALA A 95 -8.23 -35.01 -34.58
CA ALA A 95 -7.78 -33.85 -33.81
C ALA A 95 -6.94 -32.88 -34.66
N GLU A 96 -5.96 -33.40 -35.40
CA GLU A 96 -5.16 -32.60 -36.34
C GLU A 96 -6.01 -31.91 -37.42
N LEU A 97 -7.05 -32.58 -37.93
CA LEU A 97 -7.94 -31.99 -38.93
C LEU A 97 -8.76 -30.83 -38.36
N LEU A 98 -9.21 -30.93 -37.11
CA LEU A 98 -9.98 -29.87 -36.43
C LEU A 98 -9.12 -28.65 -36.09
N ASP A 99 -7.88 -28.87 -35.65
CA ASP A 99 -6.88 -27.82 -35.36
C ASP A 99 -6.56 -26.98 -36.61
N ARG A 100 -6.64 -27.55 -37.82
CA ARG A 100 -6.29 -26.84 -39.06
C ARG A 100 -7.40 -25.91 -39.58
N ILE A 101 -8.60 -25.93 -39.00
CA ILE A 101 -9.78 -25.24 -39.56
C ILE A 101 -9.72 -23.72 -39.36
N ASN A 102 -9.12 -23.25 -38.27
CA ASN A 102 -8.88 -21.83 -37.99
C ASN A 102 -7.42 -21.66 -37.61
N PRO A 103 -6.60 -20.90 -38.36
CA PRO A 103 -5.22 -20.65 -37.96
C PRO A 103 -5.16 -19.59 -36.84
N GLU A 104 -4.51 -19.92 -35.72
CA GLU A 104 -4.09 -18.95 -34.70
C GLU A 104 -2.65 -18.49 -34.96
N PRO A 105 -2.25 -17.29 -34.50
CA PRO A 105 -0.85 -16.87 -34.55
C PRO A 105 0.02 -17.80 -33.70
N ASP A 106 1.13 -18.26 -34.28
CA ASP A 106 2.15 -19.05 -33.57
C ASP A 106 2.52 -18.40 -32.24
N ALA A 107 2.40 -19.15 -31.16
CA ALA A 107 2.77 -18.63 -29.86
C ALA A 107 4.29 -18.52 -29.74
N ALA A 108 4.76 -17.36 -29.25
CA ALA A 108 6.18 -17.15 -29.02
C ALA A 108 6.72 -18.18 -28.02
N ARG A 109 7.80 -18.87 -28.41
CA ARG A 109 8.52 -19.80 -27.53
C ARG A 109 9.25 -19.02 -26.44
N ILE A 110 9.37 -19.59 -25.26
CA ILE A 110 10.11 -19.00 -24.15
C ILE A 110 11.53 -19.56 -24.15
N PRO A 111 12.57 -18.73 -24.05
CA PRO A 111 13.94 -19.21 -23.93
C PRO A 111 14.23 -19.68 -22.49
N ALA A 112 15.18 -20.61 -22.34
CA ALA A 112 15.42 -21.26 -21.05
C ALA A 112 15.97 -20.31 -19.97
N ASP A 113 16.62 -19.22 -20.35
CA ASP A 113 17.15 -18.20 -19.43
C ASP A 113 16.06 -17.30 -18.82
N GLU A 114 14.86 -17.28 -19.40
CA GLU A 114 13.69 -16.57 -18.84
C GLU A 114 12.88 -17.41 -17.84
N VAL A 115 13.30 -18.66 -17.59
CA VAL A 115 12.55 -19.65 -16.80
C VAL A 115 13.33 -20.02 -15.53
N ARG A 116 12.66 -20.07 -14.38
CA ARG A 116 13.29 -20.28 -13.07
C ARG A 116 13.94 -21.66 -12.90
N ASP A 117 13.28 -22.72 -13.36
CA ASP A 117 13.78 -24.11 -13.30
C ASP A 117 13.55 -24.84 -14.64
N PRO A 118 14.31 -24.53 -15.71
CA PRO A 118 14.05 -25.10 -17.03
C PRO A 118 14.10 -26.63 -17.04
N ALA A 119 14.97 -27.23 -16.22
CA ALA A 119 15.13 -28.67 -16.12
C ALA A 119 13.90 -29.36 -15.48
N GLY A 120 13.24 -28.70 -14.52
CA GLY A 120 12.04 -29.19 -13.86
C GLY A 120 10.72 -28.88 -14.59
N ALA A 121 10.73 -28.08 -15.66
CA ALA A 121 9.52 -27.57 -16.31
C ALA A 121 8.59 -28.65 -16.87
N THR A 122 9.16 -29.75 -17.36
CA THR A 122 8.40 -30.90 -17.89
C THR A 122 7.58 -31.64 -16.85
N SER A 123 7.85 -31.42 -15.56
CA SER A 123 7.07 -31.99 -14.45
C SER A 123 5.85 -31.15 -14.07
N PHE A 124 5.70 -29.94 -14.61
CA PHE A 124 4.62 -28.99 -14.29
C PHE A 124 4.40 -28.78 -12.78
N ARG A 125 5.48 -28.85 -12.00
CA ARG A 125 5.52 -28.46 -10.59
C ARG A 125 5.74 -26.96 -10.46
N ASP A 126 5.41 -26.42 -9.29
CA ASP A 126 5.70 -25.03 -8.96
C ASP A 126 7.22 -24.88 -8.80
N ALA A 127 7.84 -23.96 -9.55
CA ALA A 127 9.25 -23.63 -9.41
C ALA A 127 9.51 -22.73 -8.18
N VAL A 128 8.49 -21.96 -7.81
CA VAL A 128 8.44 -21.10 -6.62
C VAL A 128 7.13 -21.34 -5.88
N PRO A 129 7.11 -21.25 -4.54
CA PRO A 129 5.90 -21.52 -3.77
C PRO A 129 4.77 -20.55 -4.13
N VAL A 130 3.55 -21.09 -4.19
CA VAL A 130 2.31 -20.33 -4.33
C VAL A 130 1.45 -20.49 -3.08
N GLY A 131 0.62 -19.49 -2.82
CA GLY A 131 -0.25 -19.46 -1.67
C GLY A 131 0.33 -18.67 -0.50
N TYR A 132 -0.56 -18.18 0.35
CA TYR A 132 -0.24 -17.21 1.37
C TYR A 132 -0.84 -17.59 2.72
N GLY A 133 0.04 -17.73 3.71
CA GLY A 133 -0.33 -18.06 5.08
C GLY A 133 -0.87 -16.88 5.90
N GLY A 134 -0.76 -15.66 5.36
CA GLY A 134 -1.04 -14.41 6.06
C GLY A 134 0.21 -13.56 6.24
N PRO A 135 0.03 -12.28 6.63
CA PRO A 135 1.13 -11.37 6.84
C PRO A 135 2.02 -11.88 7.97
N ASP A 136 3.32 -11.83 7.73
CA ASP A 136 4.33 -12.24 8.70
C ASP A 136 4.22 -11.33 9.94
N PRO A 137 3.96 -11.87 11.14
CA PRO A 137 3.90 -11.07 12.36
C PRO A 137 5.13 -10.21 12.59
N GLU A 138 6.32 -10.69 12.20
CA GLU A 138 7.57 -9.93 12.34
C GLU A 138 7.61 -8.72 11.41
N GLN A 139 6.96 -8.80 10.23
CA GLN A 139 6.85 -7.67 9.30
C GLN A 139 5.80 -6.64 9.75
N ILE A 140 4.72 -7.09 10.39
CA ILE A 140 3.68 -6.18 10.92
C ILE A 140 4.27 -5.27 12.00
N THR A 141 5.12 -5.80 12.88
CA THR A 141 5.73 -5.01 13.96
C THR A 141 7.12 -4.47 13.61
N ASN A 142 7.53 -4.50 12.34
CA ASN A 142 8.87 -4.09 11.95
C ASN A 142 9.00 -2.55 12.06
N PRO A 143 9.92 -2.04 12.91
CA PRO A 143 10.08 -0.60 13.12
C PRO A 143 10.61 0.15 11.90
N ASP A 144 11.10 -0.54 10.87
CA ASP A 144 11.52 0.12 9.62
C ASP A 144 10.33 0.65 8.82
N TRP A 145 9.12 0.10 9.04
CA TRP A 145 7.91 0.51 8.33
C TRP A 145 7.35 1.83 8.87
N TRP A 146 6.93 2.69 7.94
CA TRP A 146 6.42 4.02 8.27
C TRP A 146 5.13 4.03 9.11
N PRO A 147 4.15 3.13 8.89
CA PRO A 147 2.98 3.04 9.77
C PRO A 147 3.33 2.77 11.24
N VAL A 148 4.32 1.90 11.52
CA VAL A 148 4.77 1.62 12.89
C VAL A 148 5.38 2.87 13.53
N LYS A 149 6.26 3.58 12.82
CA LYS A 149 6.82 4.86 13.30
C LYS A 149 5.74 5.91 13.53
N CYS A 150 4.70 5.90 12.71
CA CYS A 150 3.57 6.83 12.80
C CYS A 150 2.70 6.54 14.04
N GLU A 151 2.48 5.26 14.36
CA GLU A 151 1.79 4.82 15.58
C GLU A 151 2.55 5.31 16.83
N GLU A 152 3.86 5.05 16.91
CA GLU A 152 4.72 5.53 18.00
C GLU A 152 4.68 7.08 18.13
N ALA A 153 4.72 7.79 16.99
CA ALA A 153 4.64 9.25 16.99
C ALA A 153 3.28 9.79 17.47
N ALA A 154 2.19 9.08 17.16
CA ALA A 154 0.86 9.43 17.62
C ALA A 154 0.73 9.22 19.14
N GLU A 155 1.23 8.11 19.66
CA GLU A 155 1.28 7.83 21.11
C GLU A 155 2.09 8.90 21.86
N ASP A 156 3.29 9.23 21.38
CA ASP A 156 4.15 10.28 21.94
C ASP A 156 3.44 11.65 22.02
N LEU A 157 2.65 12.00 20.99
CA LEU A 157 1.87 13.23 20.95
C LEU A 157 0.71 13.24 21.95
N LEU A 158 0.02 12.11 22.12
CA LEU A 158 -1.07 11.96 23.07
C LEU A 158 -0.57 12.06 24.52
N ASP A 159 0.59 11.47 24.81
CA ASP A 159 1.23 11.51 26.13
C ASP A 159 1.66 12.94 26.53
N LEU A 160 2.17 13.71 25.56
CA LEU A 160 2.43 15.14 25.75
C LEU A 160 1.16 15.87 26.22
N GLY A 161 0.02 15.56 25.59
CA GLY A 161 -1.29 16.11 25.92
C GLY A 161 -1.71 15.91 27.38
N GLY A 162 -1.52 14.70 27.90
CA GLY A 162 -1.87 14.35 29.29
C GLY A 162 -0.98 15.03 30.34
N SER A 163 0.24 15.42 29.98
CA SER A 163 1.25 15.95 30.92
C SER A 163 1.20 17.46 31.15
N LEU A 164 0.41 18.21 30.35
CA LEU A 164 0.54 19.67 30.20
C LEU A 164 -0.69 20.49 30.63
N GLY A 165 -1.58 19.95 31.48
CA GLY A 165 -2.84 20.60 31.86
C GLY A 165 -2.75 22.09 32.22
N ASP A 166 -1.73 22.51 32.97
CA ASP A 166 -1.54 23.92 33.37
C ASP A 166 -1.09 24.83 32.21
N VAL A 167 -0.37 24.28 31.22
CA VAL A 167 0.10 25.03 30.04
C VAL A 167 -1.00 25.12 28.98
N ALA A 168 -1.82 24.07 28.86
CA ALA A 168 -2.98 24.05 27.98
C ALA A 168 -3.97 25.17 28.35
N GLU A 169 -4.25 25.36 29.65
CA GLU A 169 -5.12 26.44 30.13
C GLU A 169 -4.56 27.84 29.81
N LEU A 170 -3.23 28.02 29.90
CA LEU A 170 -2.58 29.26 29.48
C LEU A 170 -2.69 29.45 27.97
N ILE A 171 -2.41 28.44 27.15
CA ILE A 171 -2.53 28.53 25.68
C ILE A 171 -3.97 28.83 25.28
N GLN A 172 -4.96 28.26 25.97
CA GLN A 172 -6.38 28.53 25.77
C GLN A 172 -6.71 30.00 26.10
N MET A 173 -6.19 30.51 27.20
CA MET A 173 -6.30 31.92 27.60
C MET A 173 -5.61 32.87 26.59
N LEU A 174 -4.49 32.44 25.99
CA LEU A 174 -3.70 33.23 25.04
C LEU A 174 -4.30 33.26 23.63
N THR A 175 -4.90 32.16 23.19
CA THR A 175 -5.47 32.01 21.84
C THR A 175 -6.96 32.33 21.78
N GLY A 176 -7.65 32.34 22.92
CA GLY A 176 -9.09 32.56 23.01
C GLY A 176 -9.92 31.42 22.40
N SER A 177 -9.32 30.24 22.20
CA SER A 177 -9.98 29.08 21.61
C SER A 177 -10.74 28.29 22.69
N ASP A 178 -12.04 28.08 22.50
CA ASP A 178 -12.85 27.22 23.40
C ASP A 178 -12.49 25.73 23.28
N LYS A 179 -11.80 25.34 22.20
CA LYS A 179 -11.27 23.98 22.03
C LYS A 179 -9.86 23.90 22.60
N ASP A 180 -9.64 22.90 23.45
CA ASP A 180 -8.31 22.45 23.83
C ASP A 180 -7.59 22.00 22.55
N PHE A 181 -6.55 22.75 22.17
CA PHE A 181 -5.77 22.53 20.96
C PHE A 181 -5.12 21.13 20.94
N ILE A 182 -4.83 20.57 22.12
CA ILE A 182 -4.32 19.20 22.27
C ILE A 182 -5.39 18.20 21.86
N THR A 183 -6.62 18.39 22.35
CA THR A 183 -7.77 17.57 21.95
C THR A 183 -8.01 17.64 20.43
N MET A 184 -7.86 18.81 19.81
CA MET A 184 -7.97 18.94 18.33
C MET A 184 -6.87 18.18 17.58
N ILE A 185 -5.63 18.16 18.08
CA ILE A 185 -4.54 17.39 17.48
C ILE A 185 -4.78 15.90 17.66
N ALA A 186 -5.20 15.48 18.85
CA ALA A 186 -5.55 14.10 19.16
C ALA A 186 -6.66 13.59 18.24
N GLU A 187 -7.72 14.38 18.04
CA GLU A 187 -8.80 14.09 17.09
C GLU A 187 -8.29 13.97 15.65
N LEU A 188 -7.34 14.84 15.24
CA LEU A 188 -6.79 14.84 13.87
C LEU A 188 -5.95 13.59 13.56
N ILE A 189 -5.21 13.08 14.54
CA ILE A 189 -4.28 11.94 14.39
C ILE A 189 -4.86 10.61 14.87
N ALA A 190 -6.05 10.65 15.47
CA ALA A 190 -6.77 9.47 15.92
C ALA A 190 -6.97 8.50 14.76
N GLY A 191 -6.73 7.22 15.02
CA GLY A 191 -6.89 6.17 14.03
C GLY A 191 -6.07 4.92 14.33
N ASP A 192 -6.42 3.82 13.68
CA ASP A 192 -5.70 2.55 13.81
C ASP A 192 -4.61 2.45 12.74
N TRP A 193 -3.41 2.95 13.09
CA TRP A 193 -2.23 2.89 12.23
C TRP A 193 -1.73 1.45 12.01
N SER A 194 -2.06 0.54 12.93
CA SER A 194 -1.74 -0.89 12.80
C SER A 194 -2.51 -1.55 11.65
N VAL A 195 -3.74 -1.10 11.36
CA VAL A 195 -4.52 -1.57 10.21
C VAL A 195 -3.88 -1.12 8.90
N LEU A 196 -3.40 0.13 8.81
CA LEU A 196 -2.64 0.58 7.64
C LEU A 196 -1.36 -0.24 7.42
N GLN A 197 -0.67 -0.59 8.51
CA GLN A 197 0.51 -1.44 8.43
C GLN A 197 0.19 -2.81 7.86
N GLN A 198 -0.85 -3.47 8.39
CA GLN A 198 -1.30 -4.77 7.89
C GLN A 198 -1.71 -4.70 6.42
N GLN A 199 -2.39 -3.62 6.01
CA GLN A 199 -2.77 -3.40 4.62
C GLN A 199 -1.53 -3.25 3.72
N ALA A 200 -0.54 -2.45 4.13
CA ALA A 200 0.68 -2.22 3.38
C ALA A 200 1.53 -3.49 3.22
N VAL A 201 1.66 -4.30 4.27
CA VAL A 201 2.33 -5.61 4.24
C VAL A 201 1.58 -6.56 3.31
N LEU A 202 0.25 -6.64 3.43
CA LEU A 202 -0.55 -7.53 2.58
C LEU A 202 -0.40 -7.20 1.09
N PHE A 203 -0.42 -5.92 0.71
CA PHE A 203 -0.16 -5.49 -0.67
C PHE A 203 1.26 -5.87 -1.13
N SER A 204 2.27 -5.70 -0.27
CA SER A 204 3.66 -6.10 -0.57
C SER A 204 3.76 -7.62 -0.82
N ASP A 205 3.20 -8.42 0.07
CA ASP A 205 3.23 -9.88 -0.01
C ASP A 205 2.45 -10.41 -1.21
N ALA A 206 1.30 -9.79 -1.52
CA ALA A 206 0.51 -10.12 -2.70
C ALA A 206 1.26 -9.81 -4.00
N ALA A 207 2.02 -8.69 -4.06
CA ALA A 207 2.86 -8.39 -5.21
C ALA A 207 3.93 -9.49 -5.43
N ALA A 208 4.65 -9.88 -4.38
CA ALA A 208 5.65 -10.94 -4.46
C ALA A 208 5.02 -12.30 -4.83
N GLY A 209 3.84 -12.60 -4.29
CA GLY A 209 3.08 -13.82 -4.62
C GLY A 209 2.64 -13.90 -6.07
N LEU A 210 2.17 -12.78 -6.63
CA LEU A 210 1.78 -12.70 -8.03
C LEU A 210 2.98 -12.81 -8.97
N ASP A 211 4.14 -12.25 -8.61
CA ASP A 211 5.40 -12.47 -9.35
C ASP A 211 5.79 -13.96 -9.35
N ASN A 212 5.58 -14.67 -8.24
CA ASN A 212 5.79 -16.11 -8.16
C ASN A 212 4.81 -16.89 -9.05
N ILE A 213 3.53 -16.50 -9.06
CA ILE A 213 2.52 -17.07 -9.97
C ILE A 213 2.94 -16.86 -11.42
N ALA A 214 3.32 -15.64 -11.81
CA ALA A 214 3.78 -15.34 -13.16
C ALA A 214 4.98 -16.20 -13.58
N ALA A 215 5.97 -16.36 -12.69
CA ALA A 215 7.13 -17.21 -12.94
C ALA A 215 6.74 -18.69 -13.14
N ASN A 216 5.77 -19.19 -12.38
CA ASN A 216 5.24 -20.55 -12.55
C ASN A 216 4.43 -20.70 -13.85
N ILE A 217 3.74 -19.65 -14.31
CA ILE A 217 3.08 -19.69 -15.63
C ILE A 217 4.11 -19.73 -16.76
N ASP A 218 5.20 -18.96 -16.69
CA ASP A 218 6.31 -19.03 -17.65
C ASP A 218 6.99 -20.40 -17.65
N GLN A 219 7.19 -20.99 -16.46
CA GLN A 219 7.63 -22.38 -16.29
C GLN A 219 6.71 -23.38 -17.03
N GLY A 220 5.38 -23.24 -16.88
CA GLY A 220 4.41 -24.08 -17.56
C GLY A 220 4.41 -23.91 -19.08
N ARG A 221 4.48 -22.66 -19.55
CA ARG A 221 4.59 -22.32 -20.99
C ARG A 221 5.85 -22.93 -21.61
N PHE A 222 6.98 -22.87 -20.91
CA PHE A 222 8.22 -23.51 -21.36
C PHE A 222 8.10 -25.04 -21.38
N GLY A 223 7.51 -25.65 -20.35
CA GLY A 223 7.34 -27.10 -20.26
C GLY A 223 6.43 -27.68 -21.35
N ILE A 224 5.42 -26.94 -21.81
CA ILE A 224 4.43 -27.42 -22.79
C ILE A 224 4.82 -27.16 -24.26
N GLN A 225 5.85 -26.36 -24.52
CA GLN A 225 6.14 -25.86 -25.88
C GLN A 225 6.60 -26.91 -26.89
N ASP A 226 7.10 -28.06 -26.43
CA ASP A 226 7.50 -29.20 -27.28
C ASP A 226 6.48 -30.36 -27.26
N PRO A 227 5.86 -30.71 -26.12
CA PRO A 227 4.87 -31.78 -26.07
C PRO A 227 3.51 -31.44 -26.69
N TRP A 228 3.22 -30.16 -26.98
CA TRP A 228 1.95 -29.73 -27.58
C TRP A 228 2.14 -28.68 -28.69
N SER A 229 1.82 -29.06 -29.92
CA SER A 229 1.86 -28.23 -31.13
C SER A 229 0.56 -28.36 -31.92
N GLY A 230 0.20 -27.28 -32.62
CA GLY A 230 -1.10 -27.14 -33.28
C GLY A 230 -1.78 -25.85 -32.84
N GLU A 231 -2.89 -25.52 -33.49
CA GLU A 231 -3.61 -24.29 -33.23
C GLU A 231 -4.11 -24.22 -31.77
N ALA A 232 -4.69 -25.31 -31.27
CA ALA A 232 -5.18 -25.33 -29.90
C ALA A 232 -4.06 -25.08 -28.87
N ALA A 233 -2.86 -25.58 -29.17
CA ALA A 233 -1.67 -25.35 -28.36
C ALA A 233 -1.27 -23.88 -28.40
N ASP A 234 -1.23 -23.26 -29.58
CA ASP A 234 -0.86 -21.86 -29.75
C ASP A 234 -1.86 -20.93 -29.09
N ARG A 235 -3.16 -21.20 -29.20
CA ARG A 235 -4.21 -20.48 -28.49
C ARG A 235 -4.03 -20.54 -26.98
N ALA A 236 -3.74 -21.72 -26.42
CA ALA A 236 -3.49 -21.87 -24.99
C ALA A 236 -2.23 -21.13 -24.54
N LYS A 237 -1.14 -21.23 -25.31
CA LYS A 237 0.12 -20.51 -25.03
C LYS A 237 -0.04 -18.99 -25.13
N ASN A 238 -0.79 -18.49 -26.10
CA ASN A 238 -1.13 -17.07 -26.23
C ASN A 238 -1.99 -16.59 -25.06
N TRP A 239 -2.99 -17.37 -24.66
CA TRP A 239 -3.79 -17.07 -23.47
C TRP A 239 -2.93 -17.01 -22.20
N LEU A 240 -2.04 -17.98 -21.98
CA LEU A 240 -1.13 -17.99 -20.84
C LEU A 240 -0.18 -16.79 -20.85
N THR A 241 0.24 -16.34 -22.03
CA THR A 241 1.04 -15.11 -22.19
C THR A 241 0.26 -13.89 -21.72
N GLY A 242 -1.00 -13.75 -22.16
CA GLY A 242 -1.89 -12.67 -21.74
C GLY A 242 -2.17 -12.71 -20.24
N TYR A 243 -2.53 -13.87 -19.71
CA TYR A 243 -2.78 -14.06 -18.27
C TYR A 243 -1.56 -13.70 -17.44
N ARG A 244 -0.36 -14.18 -17.81
CA ARG A 244 0.89 -13.85 -17.14
C ARG A 244 1.17 -12.35 -17.16
N ALA A 245 0.96 -11.68 -18.29
CA ALA A 245 1.13 -10.24 -18.39
C ALA A 245 0.20 -9.48 -17.44
N SER A 246 -1.08 -9.86 -17.39
CA SER A 246 -2.07 -9.29 -16.45
C SER A 246 -1.68 -9.54 -14.98
N VAL A 247 -1.17 -10.74 -14.64
CA VAL A 247 -0.69 -11.05 -13.29
C VAL A 247 0.51 -10.18 -12.89
N VAL A 248 1.48 -9.98 -13.79
CA VAL A 248 2.64 -9.10 -13.52
C VAL A 248 2.20 -7.64 -13.37
N GLN A 249 1.26 -7.17 -14.20
CA GLN A 249 0.71 -5.83 -14.03
C GLN A 249 -0.05 -5.69 -12.71
N LEU A 250 -0.78 -6.72 -12.26
CA LEU A 250 -1.40 -6.71 -10.92
C LEU A 250 -0.36 -6.67 -9.80
N ALA A 251 0.74 -7.41 -9.94
CA ALA A 251 1.85 -7.37 -8.99
C ALA A 251 2.46 -5.97 -8.88
N GLN A 252 2.62 -5.28 -10.03
CA GLN A 252 3.06 -3.88 -10.06
C GLN A 252 2.07 -2.95 -9.37
N TYR A 253 0.78 -3.11 -9.63
CA TYR A 253 -0.28 -2.35 -8.96
C TYR A 253 -0.20 -2.52 -7.43
N PHE A 254 -0.09 -3.75 -6.93
CA PHE A 254 0.02 -4.01 -5.49
C PHE A 254 1.31 -3.45 -4.86
N ARG A 255 2.45 -3.53 -5.57
CA ARG A 255 3.69 -2.90 -5.11
C ARG A 255 3.54 -1.38 -5.00
N GLY A 256 2.91 -0.75 -6.00
CA GLY A 256 2.61 0.68 -5.98
C GLY A 256 1.69 1.07 -4.81
N ALA A 257 0.64 0.27 -4.55
CA ALA A 257 -0.28 0.49 -3.43
C ALA A 257 0.42 0.39 -2.08
N SER A 258 1.27 -0.63 -1.87
CA SER A 258 2.06 -0.77 -0.63
C SER A 258 2.96 0.46 -0.40
N LEU A 259 3.68 0.92 -1.43
CA LEU A 259 4.54 2.10 -1.35
C LEU A 259 3.74 3.37 -1.08
N ALA A 260 2.57 3.52 -1.70
CA ALA A 260 1.69 4.67 -1.47
C ALA A 260 1.17 4.71 -0.03
N ILE A 261 0.78 3.56 0.55
CA ILE A 261 0.36 3.48 1.95
C ILE A 261 1.52 3.85 2.88
N GLN A 262 2.74 3.37 2.60
CA GLN A 262 3.92 3.74 3.38
C GLN A 262 4.26 5.24 3.26
N ALA A 263 4.15 5.82 2.07
CA ALA A 263 4.37 7.25 1.86
C ALA A 263 3.31 8.11 2.57
N LEU A 264 2.05 7.66 2.58
CA LEU A 264 0.97 8.29 3.36
C LEU A 264 1.28 8.27 4.85
N ALA A 265 1.72 7.14 5.40
CA ALA A 265 2.12 7.04 6.81
C ALA A 265 3.37 7.88 7.13
N LYS A 266 4.33 7.97 6.21
CA LYS A 266 5.49 8.85 6.32
C LYS A 266 5.09 10.33 6.38
N LEU A 267 4.15 10.73 5.52
CA LEU A 267 3.59 12.09 5.52
C LEU A 267 2.92 12.40 6.86
N ALA A 268 2.08 11.48 7.35
CA ALA A 268 1.42 11.62 8.64
C ALA A 268 2.42 11.71 9.80
N TYR A 269 3.43 10.84 9.82
CA TYR A 269 4.51 10.88 10.80
C TYR A 269 5.21 12.25 10.82
N HIS A 270 5.57 12.80 9.64
CA HIS A 270 6.23 14.09 9.58
C HIS A 270 5.33 15.25 10.00
N LEU A 271 4.03 15.21 9.66
CA LEU A 271 3.04 16.15 10.17
C LEU A 271 2.94 16.09 11.70
N MET A 272 2.95 14.89 12.29
CA MET A 272 2.94 14.69 13.73
C MET A 272 4.19 15.28 14.40
N GLN A 273 5.38 15.02 13.87
CA GLN A 273 6.61 15.59 14.42
C GLN A 273 6.67 17.12 14.26
N GLU A 274 6.16 17.67 13.17
CA GLU A 274 6.01 19.11 12.99
C GLU A 274 5.14 19.72 14.09
N ILE A 275 3.97 19.11 14.34
CA ILE A 275 3.05 19.52 15.41
C ILE A 275 3.74 19.41 16.78
N ARG A 276 4.39 18.27 17.07
CA ARG A 276 5.09 18.02 18.34
C ARG A 276 6.13 19.09 18.63
N HIS A 277 6.98 19.39 17.65
CA HIS A 277 8.08 20.33 17.80
C HIS A 277 7.61 21.78 17.82
N GLY A 278 6.62 22.13 16.98
CA GLY A 278 5.97 23.44 17.02
C GLY A 278 5.30 23.70 18.38
N TYR A 279 4.63 22.69 18.93
CA TYR A 279 3.98 22.76 20.24
C TYR A 279 5.00 22.86 21.38
N SER A 280 6.04 22.03 21.36
CA SER A 280 7.14 22.11 22.36
C SER A 280 7.76 23.52 22.39
N ALA A 281 8.00 24.11 21.22
CA ALA A 281 8.49 25.48 21.13
C ALA A 281 7.49 26.50 21.70
N ALA A 282 6.19 26.33 21.46
CA ALA A 282 5.15 27.21 22.01
C ALA A 282 5.06 27.12 23.55
N ILE A 283 5.16 25.92 24.12
CA ILE A 283 5.21 25.70 25.58
C ILE A 283 6.43 26.41 26.16
N ASP A 284 7.62 26.20 25.59
CA ASP A 284 8.84 26.82 26.09
C ASP A 284 8.71 28.35 26.10
N ILE A 285 8.14 28.93 25.03
CA ILE A 285 7.85 30.37 24.96
C ILE A 285 6.88 30.79 26.07
N ALA A 286 5.79 30.06 26.27
CA ALA A 286 4.80 30.36 27.31
C ALA A 286 5.38 30.27 28.72
N LEU A 287 6.17 29.22 29.02
CA LEU A 287 6.88 29.04 30.29
C LEU A 287 7.93 30.14 30.51
N MET A 288 8.65 30.56 29.46
CA MET A 288 9.57 31.71 29.52
C MET A 288 8.83 33.00 29.88
N ILE A 289 7.67 33.25 29.25
CA ILE A 289 6.83 34.42 29.56
C ILE A 289 6.35 34.35 31.02
N LEU A 290 5.86 33.21 31.50
CA LEU A 290 5.41 33.03 32.88
C LEU A 290 6.54 33.23 33.90
N THR A 291 7.68 32.59 33.69
CA THR A 291 8.82 32.64 34.63
C THR A 291 9.44 34.03 34.69
N LYS A 292 9.65 34.69 33.54
CA LYS A 292 10.13 36.08 33.52
C LYS A 292 9.07 37.06 34.00
N GLY A 293 7.80 36.88 33.64
CA GLY A 293 6.70 37.69 34.14
C GLY A 293 6.57 37.63 35.66
N LYS A 294 6.75 36.44 36.25
CA LYS A 294 6.78 36.23 37.70
C LYS A 294 7.99 36.91 38.35
N LYS A 295 9.17 36.80 37.76
CA LYS A 295 10.40 37.46 38.24
C LYS A 295 10.28 38.99 38.18
N LEU A 296 9.81 39.54 37.06
CA LEU A 296 9.58 40.98 36.89
C LEU A 296 8.48 41.52 37.81
N GLY A 297 7.40 40.76 38.02
CA GLY A 297 6.36 41.12 38.99
C GLY A 297 6.88 41.16 40.42
N LEU A 298 7.75 40.22 40.80
CA LEU A 298 8.44 40.21 42.10
C LEU A 298 9.43 41.38 42.24
N GLU A 299 10.17 41.72 41.19
CA GLU A 299 11.19 42.79 41.22
C GLU A 299 10.60 44.20 41.15
N ARG A 300 9.50 44.38 40.42
CA ARG A 300 8.88 45.70 40.18
C ARG A 300 7.60 45.95 40.99
N GLY A 301 7.13 44.97 41.76
CA GLY A 301 5.89 45.08 42.53
C GLY A 301 4.62 45.15 41.67
N VAL A 302 4.71 44.73 40.41
CA VAL A 302 3.63 44.76 39.41
C VAL A 302 2.94 43.39 39.41
N ARG A 303 1.62 43.33 39.20
CA ARG A 303 0.95 42.02 39.14
C ARG A 303 1.46 41.25 37.93
N VAL A 304 1.74 39.96 38.10
CA VAL A 304 2.19 39.08 37.01
C VAL A 304 1.24 39.16 35.80
N ALA A 305 -0.06 39.35 36.04
CA ALA A 305 -1.07 39.57 35.01
C ALA A 305 -0.84 40.86 34.18
N GLU A 306 -0.33 41.94 34.76
CA GLU A 306 -0.01 43.19 34.04
C GLU A 306 1.25 43.02 33.18
N VAL A 307 2.27 42.31 33.67
CA VAL A 307 3.50 42.01 32.90
C VAL A 307 3.19 41.05 31.74
N ILE A 308 2.34 40.04 31.98
CA ILE A 308 1.83 39.15 30.93
C ILE A 308 1.00 39.96 29.94
N SER A 309 0.08 40.82 30.39
CA SER A 309 -0.74 41.65 29.51
C SER A 309 0.08 42.66 28.71
N GLU A 310 1.21 43.16 29.23
CA GLU A 310 2.12 44.08 28.54
C GLU A 310 2.95 43.35 27.48
N ALA A 311 3.52 42.18 27.82
CA ALA A 311 4.18 41.30 26.86
C ALA A 311 3.22 40.83 25.74
N LEU A 312 1.96 40.52 26.11
CA LEU A 312 0.89 40.20 25.17
C LEU A 312 0.39 41.41 24.39
N SER A 313 0.47 42.62 24.93
CA SER A 313 0.14 43.85 24.22
C SER A 313 1.24 44.26 23.25
N GLU A 314 2.51 43.93 23.53
CA GLU A 314 3.60 44.04 22.57
C GLU A 314 3.50 42.99 21.45
N LEU A 315 3.09 41.75 21.78
CA LEU A 315 2.72 40.72 20.79
C LEU A 315 1.48 41.12 19.97
N GLY A 316 0.46 41.67 20.62
CA GLY A 316 -0.82 42.08 20.03
C GLY A 316 -0.73 43.39 19.24
N ARG A 317 0.19 44.29 19.56
CA ARG A 317 0.50 45.49 18.75
C ARG A 317 1.07 45.15 17.38
N ARG A 318 1.60 43.94 17.18
CA ARG A 318 2.00 43.40 15.87
C ARG A 318 0.97 42.48 15.22
N GLY A 319 -0.21 42.31 15.82
CA GLY A 319 -1.47 41.94 15.14
C GLY A 319 -1.54 40.65 14.33
N LYS A 320 -0.56 39.73 14.41
CA LYS A 320 -0.43 38.65 13.42
C LYS A 320 0.13 37.33 13.96
N LEU A 321 -0.21 36.88 15.17
CA LEU A 321 0.19 35.53 15.61
C LEU A 321 -0.38 34.41 14.71
N ILE A 322 -1.51 34.64 14.07
CA ILE A 322 -2.13 33.72 13.08
C ILE A 322 -1.44 33.80 11.70
N ASP A 323 -0.81 34.93 11.36
CA ASP A 323 -0.07 35.12 10.10
C ASP A 323 1.44 34.79 10.25
N VAL A 324 1.98 34.73 11.48
CA VAL A 324 3.36 34.29 11.79
C VAL A 324 3.60 32.83 11.40
N PHE A 325 2.55 32.01 11.39
CA PHE A 325 2.60 30.63 10.88
C PHE A 325 2.49 30.54 9.34
N LYS A 326 2.11 31.63 8.65
CA LYS A 326 1.84 31.61 7.21
C LYS A 326 2.94 32.23 6.35
N ASP A 327 3.64 33.24 6.86
CA ASP A 327 4.70 33.94 6.12
C ASP A 327 5.99 33.90 6.96
N GLY A 328 6.98 33.13 6.49
CA GLY A 328 8.18 32.81 7.25
C GLY A 328 8.88 34.04 7.87
N GLU A 329 8.76 34.21 9.18
CA GLU A 329 9.65 35.03 9.98
C GLU A 329 10.03 34.31 11.28
N LEU A 330 10.80 33.22 11.12
CA LEU A 330 11.66 32.63 12.16
C LEU A 330 12.42 33.71 12.95
N LYS A 331 12.74 34.84 12.29
CA LYS A 331 13.46 35.99 12.83
C LYS A 331 12.71 36.72 13.95
N ASP A 332 11.39 36.81 13.89
CA ASP A 332 10.56 37.45 14.91
C ASP A 332 10.39 36.55 16.15
N ILE A 333 10.24 35.23 15.94
CA ILE A 333 10.28 34.22 17.02
C ILE A 333 11.68 34.17 17.67
N ILE A 334 12.76 34.17 16.86
CA ILE A 334 14.15 34.27 17.33
C ILE A 334 14.35 35.53 18.17
N GLN A 335 13.90 36.70 17.71
CA GLN A 335 14.05 37.95 18.45
C GLN A 335 13.27 37.94 19.76
N LEU A 336 12.06 37.36 19.77
CA LEU A 336 11.26 37.19 20.99
C LEU A 336 12.00 36.28 22.00
N VAL A 337 12.41 35.10 21.56
CA VAL A 337 13.13 34.11 22.38
C VAL A 337 14.46 34.65 22.91
N LEU A 338 15.19 35.43 22.10
CA LEU A 338 16.43 36.11 22.51
C LEU A 338 16.19 37.27 23.46
N SER A 339 15.06 38.00 23.33
CA SER A 339 14.71 39.08 24.27
C SER A 339 14.26 38.55 25.63
N PHE A 340 13.75 37.32 25.68
CA PHE A 340 13.15 36.70 26.86
C PHE A 340 13.94 35.54 27.49
N SER A 341 15.20 35.24 27.15
CA SER A 341 15.90 34.08 27.75
C SER A 341 17.34 34.29 28.25
N ASP A 342 17.78 33.35 29.10
CA ASP A 342 19.17 32.92 29.26
C ASP A 342 19.49 31.90 28.15
N LEU A 343 20.73 31.86 27.66
CA LEU A 343 21.19 31.20 26.43
C LEU A 343 20.63 29.77 26.17
N VAL A 344 20.43 28.97 27.21
CA VAL A 344 20.03 27.55 27.10
C VAL A 344 18.57 27.37 26.68
N GLY A 345 17.64 28.15 27.23
CA GLY A 345 16.22 28.07 26.87
C GLY A 345 15.97 28.51 25.42
N ALA A 346 16.67 29.56 24.97
CA ALA A 346 16.63 29.97 23.57
C ALA A 346 17.13 28.89 22.61
N ILE A 347 18.21 28.20 22.97
CA ILE A 347 18.77 27.14 22.13
C ILE A 347 17.76 25.99 21.99
N GLN A 348 17.11 25.55 23.08
CA GLN A 348 16.11 24.48 23.03
C GLN A 348 14.92 24.83 22.15
N THR A 349 14.34 26.04 22.32
CA THR A 349 13.22 26.50 21.49
C THR A 349 13.60 26.60 20.01
N LEU A 350 14.81 27.08 19.69
CA LEU A 350 15.30 27.18 18.31
C LEU A 350 15.57 25.81 17.67
N ILE A 351 16.09 24.85 18.45
CA ILE A 351 16.25 23.47 18.00
C ILE A 351 14.87 22.88 17.68
N SER A 352 13.90 23.03 18.56
CA SER A 352 12.52 22.55 18.31
C SER A 352 11.92 23.18 17.06
N ALA A 353 12.00 24.51 16.89
CA ALA A 353 11.50 25.17 15.68
C ALA A 353 12.23 24.70 14.39
N ALA A 354 13.55 24.51 14.44
CA ALA A 354 14.32 24.01 13.30
C ALA A 354 13.97 22.55 12.96
N LEU A 355 13.72 21.70 13.97
CA LEU A 355 13.24 20.34 13.78
C LEU A 355 11.85 20.31 13.16
N GLY A 356 10.93 21.19 13.60
CA GLY A 356 9.61 21.34 12.97
C GLY A 356 9.70 21.66 11.49
N LEU A 357 10.51 22.65 11.10
CA LEU A 357 10.75 22.99 9.69
C LEU A 357 11.40 21.85 8.90
N ALA A 358 12.34 21.12 9.50
CA ALA A 358 12.95 19.96 8.86
C ALA A 358 11.90 18.87 8.57
N HIS A 359 10.94 18.67 9.47
CA HIS A 359 9.82 17.77 9.28
C HIS A 359 8.83 18.27 8.22
N GLN A 360 8.58 19.57 8.13
CA GLN A 360 7.77 20.17 7.06
C GLN A 360 8.38 19.85 5.67
N PHE A 361 9.68 20.10 5.48
CA PHE A 361 10.36 19.76 4.22
C PHE A 361 10.39 18.25 3.94
N ALA A 362 10.51 17.42 4.97
CA ALA A 362 10.44 15.97 4.83
C ALA A 362 9.02 15.50 4.46
N GLY A 363 7.99 16.18 4.95
CA GLY A 363 6.59 15.99 4.57
C GLY A 363 6.34 16.29 3.10
N GLU A 364 6.87 17.41 2.57
CA GLU A 364 6.79 17.72 1.13
C GLU A 364 7.40 16.61 0.26
N ARG A 365 8.55 16.07 0.66
CA ARG A 365 9.16 14.92 -0.04
C ARG A 365 8.32 13.65 0.07
N ALA A 366 7.69 13.40 1.21
CA ALA A 366 6.79 12.26 1.37
C ALA A 366 5.56 12.38 0.47
N LEU A 367 5.05 13.59 0.24
CA LEU A 367 3.98 13.85 -0.72
C LEU A 367 4.43 13.57 -2.17
N ASP A 368 5.65 13.98 -2.54
CA ASP A 368 6.23 13.64 -3.85
C ASP A 368 6.37 12.12 -4.02
N GLU A 369 6.86 11.41 -3.00
CA GLU A 369 6.95 9.95 -2.97
C GLU A 369 5.58 9.28 -3.13
N LEU A 370 4.54 9.81 -2.48
CA LEU A 370 3.16 9.34 -2.62
C LEU A 370 2.66 9.50 -4.07
N LEU A 371 2.88 10.67 -4.67
CA LEU A 371 2.48 10.94 -6.05
C LEU A 371 3.22 10.04 -7.04
N GLU A 372 4.51 9.81 -6.85
CA GLU A 372 5.29 8.89 -7.68
C GLU A 372 4.84 7.43 -7.50
N ALA A 373 4.55 7.00 -6.28
CA ALA A 373 4.01 5.66 -6.01
C ALA A 373 2.65 5.46 -6.70
N MET A 374 1.77 6.46 -6.64
CA MET A 374 0.48 6.43 -7.34
C MET A 374 0.62 6.40 -8.87
N LYS A 375 1.61 7.09 -9.44
CA LYS A 375 1.91 6.99 -10.88
C LYS A 375 2.45 5.62 -11.25
N ALA A 376 3.36 5.08 -10.44
CA ALA A 376 4.00 3.78 -10.67
C ALA A 376 3.03 2.60 -10.52
N MET A 377 2.01 2.76 -9.66
CA MET A 377 0.89 1.83 -9.48
C MET A 377 0.19 1.55 -10.81
N GLY A 378 -0.03 2.58 -11.62
CA GLY A 378 -0.70 2.48 -12.92
C GLY A 378 -2.15 2.00 -12.82
N ASP A 379 -2.74 1.68 -13.97
CA ASP A 379 -4.08 1.12 -14.02
C ASP A 379 -4.07 -0.38 -13.67
N PRO A 380 -5.15 -0.88 -13.02
CA PRO A 380 -5.37 -2.31 -12.85
C PRO A 380 -5.30 -3.06 -14.19
N PRO A 381 -4.94 -4.35 -14.19
CA PRO A 381 -4.78 -5.10 -15.42
C PRO A 381 -6.10 -5.25 -16.18
N GLN A 382 -5.97 -5.30 -17.50
CA GLN A 382 -7.00 -5.87 -18.36
C GLN A 382 -6.74 -7.37 -18.48
N TRP A 383 -7.72 -8.18 -18.11
CA TRP A 383 -7.63 -9.62 -18.21
C TRP A 383 -7.92 -10.12 -19.62
N PRO A 384 -7.26 -11.20 -20.07
CA PRO A 384 -7.69 -11.88 -21.29
C PRO A 384 -9.10 -12.46 -21.12
N GLU A 385 -9.77 -12.72 -22.25
CA GLU A 385 -11.01 -13.49 -22.24
C GLU A 385 -10.79 -14.89 -21.62
N SER A 386 -11.89 -15.50 -21.15
CA SER A 386 -11.82 -16.85 -20.59
C SER A 386 -11.27 -17.85 -21.62
N TYR A 387 -10.34 -18.71 -21.21
CA TYR A 387 -9.85 -19.76 -22.08
C TYR A 387 -10.93 -20.83 -22.28
N GLU A 388 -11.26 -21.09 -23.55
CA GLU A 388 -12.17 -22.15 -23.96
C GLU A 388 -11.62 -22.85 -25.20
N HIS A 389 -11.47 -24.17 -25.11
CA HIS A 389 -11.09 -24.99 -26.26
C HIS A 389 -12.33 -25.31 -27.09
N ARG A 390 -12.33 -24.89 -28.36
CA ARG A 390 -13.49 -24.92 -29.25
C ARG A 390 -14.14 -26.31 -29.35
N ASP A 391 -13.30 -27.33 -29.52
CA ASP A 391 -13.76 -28.67 -29.90
C ASP A 391 -13.77 -29.68 -28.75
N ALA A 392 -13.29 -29.28 -27.56
CA ALA A 392 -13.19 -30.20 -26.42
C ALA A 392 -14.54 -30.31 -25.73
N GLU A 393 -15.25 -31.42 -25.95
CA GLU A 393 -16.43 -31.80 -25.17
C GLU A 393 -16.02 -32.67 -23.98
N CYS A 394 -16.31 -32.21 -22.76
CA CYS A 394 -16.10 -33.00 -21.54
C CYS A 394 -17.36 -32.96 -20.66
N PRO A 395 -17.54 -33.93 -19.75
CA PRO A 395 -18.69 -33.93 -18.82
C PRO A 395 -18.87 -32.63 -18.03
N ALA A 396 -17.79 -31.87 -17.79
CA ALA A 396 -17.84 -30.58 -17.12
C ALA A 396 -18.51 -29.49 -17.98
N LYS A 397 -18.32 -29.48 -19.31
CA LYS A 397 -19.05 -28.59 -20.23
C LYS A 397 -20.52 -28.97 -20.37
N ASN A 398 -20.81 -30.28 -20.43
CA ASN A 398 -22.18 -30.78 -20.52
C ASN A 398 -23.03 -30.47 -19.26
N LYS A 399 -22.39 -30.23 -18.11
CA LYS A 399 -23.07 -29.77 -16.89
C LYS A 399 -23.38 -28.26 -16.87
N ARG A 400 -22.68 -27.41 -17.63
CA ARG A 400 -22.99 -25.98 -17.76
C ARG A 400 -24.24 -25.71 -18.60
N VAL A 401 -24.65 -26.64 -19.45
CA VAL A 401 -25.85 -26.52 -20.31
C VAL A 401 -27.15 -26.89 -19.56
N LEU A 402 -27.05 -27.36 -18.32
CA LEU A 402 -28.20 -27.79 -17.50
C LEU A 402 -28.38 -26.99 -16.19
N LEU A 403 -27.85 -25.77 -16.12
CA LEU A 403 -28.17 -24.80 -15.06
C LEU A 403 -28.85 -23.56 -15.64
#